data_AF-A0A1A0U8Z6-F1
#
_entry.id   AF-A0A1A0U8Z6-F1
#
_cell.length_a   1.000
_cell.length_b   1.000
_cell.length_c   1.000
_cell.angle_alpha   90.00
_cell.angle_beta   90.00
_cell.angle_gamma   90.00
#
_symmetry.space_group_name_H-M   'P 1'
#
loop_
_entity.id
_entity.type
_entity.pdbx_description
1 polymer ?
#
loop_
_entity_poly.entity_id
_entity_poly.type
_entity_poly.pdbx_seq_one_letter_code
_entity_poly.pdbx_strand_id
1 'polypeptide(L)'
;MAYRFVSTPRNWQRYFRITRELEGEPVDRHATYGDQFVERTQGLAWFLDPIAWIVVADKPPNLWRIRGWRQIGRLWRREIGSITYRCAPAGEQRTEITREMTFEVGAIAPLLLLRARTEREFVTSLNRLRDVLEETGQRKTR
;
A
#
# COMPACT_ATOMS: atom_id res chain seq x y z
N MET A 1 8.01 10.44 10.19
CA MET A 1 7.89 9.01 10.59
C MET A 1 6.85 8.27 9.74
N ALA A 2 5.61 8.76 9.66
CA ALA A 2 4.54 8.20 8.82
C ALA A 2 4.98 7.87 7.38
N TYR A 3 5.66 8.81 6.71
CA TYR A 3 6.19 8.60 5.36
C TYR A 3 7.02 7.32 5.22
N ARG A 4 8.08 7.19 6.03
CA ARG A 4 8.97 6.01 6.03
C ARG A 4 8.21 4.74 6.39
N PHE A 5 7.21 4.84 7.27
CA PHE A 5 6.40 3.69 7.67
C PHE A 5 5.60 3.13 6.49
N VAL A 6 4.82 3.98 5.79
CA VAL A 6 3.93 3.53 4.69
C VAL A 6 4.70 3.14 3.42
N SER A 7 5.90 3.69 3.22
CA SER A 7 6.77 3.38 2.08
C SER A 7 7.77 2.25 2.35
N THR A 8 7.71 1.61 3.52
CA THR A 8 8.44 0.37 3.81
C THR A 8 7.46 -0.79 3.62
N PRO A 9 7.60 -1.62 2.57
CA PRO A 9 6.58 -2.61 2.22
C PRO A 9 6.20 -3.53 3.38
N ARG A 10 7.17 -4.06 4.15
CA ARG A 10 6.91 -5.00 5.26
C ARG A 10 5.86 -4.49 6.26
N ASN A 11 5.74 -3.17 6.44
CA ASN A 11 4.75 -2.61 7.34
C ASN A 11 3.31 -2.81 6.87
N TRP A 12 3.07 -3.06 5.58
CA TRP A 12 1.74 -3.19 5.00
C TRP A 12 0.94 -4.32 5.64
N GLN A 13 1.58 -5.46 5.95
CA GLN A 13 0.94 -6.57 6.65
C GLN A 13 0.39 -6.17 8.04
N ARG A 14 0.87 -5.07 8.63
CA ARG A 14 0.40 -4.58 9.93
C ARG A 14 -0.96 -3.89 9.84
N TYR A 15 -1.33 -3.33 8.69
CA TYR A 15 -2.55 -2.54 8.53
C TYR A 15 -3.43 -2.91 7.33
N PHE A 16 -2.91 -3.61 6.32
CA PHE A 16 -3.69 -4.20 5.22
C PHE A 16 -3.92 -5.69 5.45
N ARG A 17 -5.18 -6.08 5.66
CA ARG A 17 -5.56 -7.50 5.82
C ARG A 17 -5.42 -8.30 4.52
N ILE A 18 -5.47 -7.62 3.38
CA ILE A 18 -5.36 -8.25 2.05
C ILE A 18 -3.92 -8.64 1.72
N THR A 19 -2.92 -8.03 2.35
CA THR A 19 -1.50 -8.34 2.15
C THR A 19 -1.16 -9.60 2.94
N ARG A 20 -0.94 -10.71 2.25
CA ARG A 20 -0.53 -11.98 2.88
C ARG A 20 0.97 -12.01 3.10
N GLU A 21 1.74 -11.70 2.07
CA GLU A 21 3.20 -11.79 2.06
C GLU A 21 3.80 -10.74 1.13
N LEU A 22 5.05 -10.36 1.39
CA LEU A 22 5.83 -9.45 0.58
C LEU A 22 7.18 -10.08 0.29
N GLU A 23 7.50 -10.19 -0.99
CA GLU A 23 8.67 -10.87 -1.53
C GLU A 23 9.54 -9.88 -2.33
N GLY A 24 10.85 -10.15 -2.36
CA GLY A 24 11.85 -9.35 -3.08
C GLY A 24 12.50 -8.27 -2.23
N GLU A 25 13.40 -7.50 -2.84
CA GLU A 25 14.03 -6.34 -2.24
C GLU A 25 13.42 -5.08 -2.86
N PRO A 26 12.88 -4.12 -2.08
CA PRO A 26 13.43 -3.71 -0.79
C PRO A 26 12.45 -3.82 0.39
N VAL A 27 11.79 -4.97 0.59
CA VAL A 27 10.61 -5.07 1.46
C VAL A 27 10.84 -4.63 2.92
N ASP A 28 12.06 -4.77 3.45
CA ASP A 28 12.40 -4.45 4.85
C ASP A 28 12.99 -3.04 5.06
N ARG A 29 13.05 -2.22 4.01
CA ARG A 29 13.44 -0.81 4.09
C ARG A 29 12.45 0.08 3.34
N HIS A 30 12.65 1.39 3.45
CA HIS A 30 11.96 2.33 2.58
C HIS A 30 12.28 2.03 1.10
N ALA A 31 11.24 1.81 0.31
CA ALA A 31 11.34 1.60 -1.13
C ALA A 31 11.42 2.94 -1.85
N THR A 32 12.47 3.12 -2.65
CA THR A 32 12.80 4.33 -3.40
C THR A 32 12.42 4.18 -4.87
N TYR A 33 12.49 5.26 -5.65
CA TYR A 33 12.17 5.24 -7.08
C TYR A 33 12.89 4.10 -7.83
N GLY A 34 12.13 3.34 -8.63
CA GLY A 34 12.64 2.21 -9.42
C GLY A 34 12.65 0.87 -8.68
N ASP A 35 12.59 0.87 -7.34
CA ASP A 35 12.51 -0.36 -6.54
C ASP A 35 11.25 -1.16 -6.91
N GLN A 36 11.36 -2.50 -6.86
CA GLN A 36 10.30 -3.42 -7.21
C GLN A 36 10.11 -4.48 -6.14
N PHE A 37 8.87 -4.84 -5.81
CA PHE A 37 8.58 -5.91 -4.86
C PHE A 37 7.27 -6.59 -5.23
N VAL A 38 7.08 -7.83 -4.78
CA VAL A 38 5.87 -8.59 -5.05
C VAL A 38 5.02 -8.66 -3.78
N GLU A 39 3.75 -8.31 -3.90
CA GLU A 39 2.73 -8.54 -2.89
C GLU A 39 1.94 -9.80 -3.26
N ARG A 40 1.89 -10.75 -2.31
CA ARG A 40 0.91 -11.82 -2.32
C ARG A 40 -0.34 -11.36 -1.62
N THR A 41 -1.47 -11.51 -2.28
CA THR A 41 -2.76 -11.08 -1.74
C THR A 41 -3.61 -12.25 -1.25
N GLN A 42 -4.58 -11.93 -0.40
CA GLN A 42 -5.56 -12.89 0.11
C GLN A 42 -6.95 -12.25 0.26
N GLY A 43 -7.93 -13.06 0.61
CA GLY A 43 -9.30 -12.60 0.85
C GLY A 43 -9.90 -12.00 -0.42
N LEU A 44 -10.36 -10.75 -0.34
CA LEU A 44 -11.05 -10.09 -1.47
C LEU A 44 -10.18 -9.80 -2.69
N ALA A 45 -8.86 -9.76 -2.51
CA ALA A 45 -7.92 -9.45 -3.57
C ALA A 45 -7.28 -10.70 -4.20
N TRP A 46 -7.80 -11.91 -3.92
CA TRP A 46 -7.21 -13.18 -4.38
C TRP A 46 -7.01 -13.25 -5.90
N PHE A 47 -7.90 -12.64 -6.70
CA PHE A 47 -7.82 -12.66 -8.17
C PHE A 47 -6.81 -11.65 -8.74
N LEU A 48 -6.25 -10.80 -7.88
CA LEU A 48 -5.12 -9.93 -8.20
C LEU A 48 -3.79 -10.59 -7.78
N ASP A 49 -3.81 -11.74 -7.11
CA ASP A 49 -2.60 -12.44 -6.66
C ASP A 49 -1.85 -13.06 -7.85
N PRO A 50 -0.51 -12.92 -7.94
CA PRO A 50 0.33 -11.94 -7.24
C PRO A 50 0.31 -10.57 -7.91
N ILE A 51 0.69 -9.52 -7.16
CA ILE A 51 0.89 -8.16 -7.66
C ILE A 51 2.37 -7.78 -7.59
N ALA A 52 2.96 -7.40 -8.72
CA ALA A 52 4.24 -6.71 -8.74
C ALA A 52 4.02 -5.21 -8.57
N TRP A 53 4.69 -4.61 -7.61
CA TRP A 53 4.71 -3.17 -7.39
C TRP A 53 6.03 -2.57 -7.86
N ILE A 54 5.98 -1.43 -8.54
CA ILE A 54 7.16 -0.63 -8.91
C ILE A 54 6.97 0.78 -8.36
N VAL A 55 7.98 1.30 -7.68
CA VAL A 55 7.99 2.69 -7.21
C VAL A 55 8.22 3.63 -8.38
N VAL A 56 7.23 4.49 -8.65
CA VAL A 56 7.22 5.43 -9.78
C VAL A 56 7.30 6.89 -9.36
N ALA A 57 7.22 7.19 -8.06
CA ALA A 57 7.58 8.48 -7.51
C ALA A 57 7.97 8.35 -6.04
N ASP A 58 9.04 9.03 -5.66
CA ASP A 58 9.53 9.13 -4.28
C ASP A 58 10.00 10.57 -4.06
N LYS A 59 9.26 11.33 -3.25
CA LYS A 59 9.54 12.72 -2.89
C LYS A 59 9.38 12.87 -1.37
N PRO A 60 10.37 12.40 -0.58
CA PRO A 60 10.30 12.49 0.86
C PRO A 60 10.26 13.95 1.34
N PRO A 61 9.62 14.24 2.48
CA PRO A 61 8.79 13.33 3.29
C PRO A 61 7.32 13.26 2.84
N ASN A 62 6.98 13.72 1.63
CA ASN A 62 5.61 14.11 1.30
C ASN A 62 4.88 13.14 0.38
N LEU A 63 5.54 12.55 -0.62
CA LEU A 63 4.84 11.80 -1.66
C LEU A 63 5.57 10.52 -2.04
N TRP A 64 4.84 9.41 -2.04
CA TRP A 64 5.34 8.13 -2.50
C TRP A 64 4.28 7.44 -3.35
N ARG A 65 4.65 6.99 -4.56
CA ARG A 65 3.72 6.39 -5.52
C ARG A 65 4.28 5.11 -6.08
N ILE A 66 3.43 4.09 -6.14
CA ILE A 66 3.70 2.82 -6.80
C ILE A 66 2.66 2.53 -7.86
N ARG A 67 3.05 1.74 -8.85
CA ARG A 67 2.14 1.12 -9.82
C ARG A 67 2.16 -0.38 -9.64
N GLY A 68 1.02 -1.01 -9.90
CA GLY A 68 0.82 -2.44 -9.74
C GLY A 68 0.64 -3.13 -11.09
N TRP A 69 1.23 -4.31 -11.24
CA TRP A 69 1.03 -5.18 -12.39
C TRP A 69 0.64 -6.57 -11.89
N ARG A 70 -0.31 -7.21 -12.58
CA ARG A 70 -0.62 -8.62 -12.34
C ARG A 70 0.04 -9.52 -13.36
N GLN A 71 0.29 -10.76 -12.95
CA GLN A 71 0.85 -11.77 -13.80
C GLN A 71 -0.21 -12.34 -14.76
N ILE A 72 0.17 -12.59 -16.02
CA ILE A 72 -0.60 -13.36 -17.01
C ILE A 72 0.32 -14.44 -17.54
N GLY A 73 0.03 -15.70 -17.20
CA GLY A 73 0.96 -16.80 -17.41
C GLY A 73 2.23 -16.58 -16.58
N ARG A 74 3.38 -16.46 -17.25
CA ARG A 74 4.68 -16.21 -16.59
C ARG A 74 5.14 -14.75 -16.63
N LEU A 75 4.36 -13.84 -17.21
CA LEU A 75 4.80 -12.47 -17.50
C LEU A 75 3.93 -11.43 -16.80
N TRP A 76 4.55 -10.36 -16.28
CA TRP A 76 3.87 -9.17 -15.77
C TRP A 76 3.38 -8.33 -16.97
N ARG A 77 2.09 -8.44 -17.30
CA ARG A 77 1.56 -7.89 -18.56
C ARG A 77 0.43 -6.88 -18.42
N ARG A 78 -0.24 -6.84 -17.26
CA ARG A 78 -1.42 -6.00 -17.09
C ARG A 78 -1.24 -5.09 -15.90
N GLU A 79 -1.10 -3.80 -16.16
CA GLU A 79 -1.20 -2.77 -15.12
C GLU A 79 -2.60 -2.87 -14.49
N ILE A 80 -2.64 -2.95 -13.16
CA ILE A 80 -3.88 -3.03 -12.40
C ILE A 80 -4.25 -1.67 -11.81
N GLY A 81 -3.30 -0.75 -11.72
CA GLY A 81 -3.51 0.57 -11.15
C GLY A 81 -2.30 1.14 -10.42
N SER A 82 -2.54 2.15 -9.59
CA SER A 82 -1.51 2.82 -8.81
C SER A 82 -1.99 3.16 -7.41
N ILE A 83 -1.04 3.23 -6.47
CA ILE A 83 -1.29 3.70 -5.10
C ILE A 83 -0.40 4.91 -4.88
N THR A 84 -1.00 6.02 -4.45
CA THR A 84 -0.29 7.25 -4.10
C THR A 84 -0.53 7.55 -2.62
N TYR A 85 0.56 7.66 -1.87
CA TYR A 85 0.57 8.16 -0.51
C TYR A 85 1.03 9.61 -0.52
N ARG A 86 0.27 10.47 0.16
CA ARG A 86 0.66 11.83 0.50
C ARG A 86 0.69 11.98 2.01
N CYS A 87 1.79 12.52 2.54
CA CYS A 87 1.97 12.83 3.95
C CYS A 87 2.13 14.35 4.08
N ALA A 88 1.29 14.99 4.89
CA ALA A 88 1.36 16.41 5.18
C ALA A 88 1.39 16.65 6.69
N PRO A 89 2.14 17.65 7.18
CA PRO A 89 2.02 18.09 8.57
C PRO A 89 0.60 18.60 8.84
N ALA A 90 0.01 18.20 9.96
CA ALA A 90 -1.33 18.61 10.38
C ALA A 90 -1.29 19.23 11.80
N GLY A 91 -0.49 20.29 11.96
CA GLY A 91 -0.10 20.85 13.26
C GLY A 91 1.23 20.29 13.77
N GLU A 92 1.59 20.61 15.01
CA GLU A 92 2.95 20.39 15.53
C GLU A 92 3.34 18.91 15.71
N GLN A 93 2.37 18.02 15.98
CA GLN A 93 2.65 16.61 16.30
C GLN A 93 1.80 15.60 15.50
N ARG A 94 1.05 16.07 14.50
CA ARG A 94 0.18 15.21 13.70
C ARG A 94 0.63 15.19 12.24
N THR A 95 0.48 14.04 11.59
CA THR A 95 0.69 13.89 10.15
C THR A 95 -0.61 13.41 9.54
N GLU A 96 -1.14 14.17 8.59
CA GLU A 96 -2.21 13.70 7.73
C GLU A 96 -1.62 12.77 6.67
N ILE A 97 -2.24 11.60 6.50
CA ILE A 97 -1.86 10.62 5.49
C ILE A 97 -3.05 10.43 4.56
N THR A 98 -2.91 10.88 3.32
CA THR A 98 -3.87 10.61 2.26
C THR A 98 -3.36 9.42 1.44
N ARG A 99 -4.23 8.44 1.18
CA ARG A 99 -3.95 7.33 0.29
C ARG A 99 -4.97 7.30 -0.82
N GLU A 100 -4.50 7.49 -2.05
CA GLU A 100 -5.31 7.39 -3.26
C GLU A 100 -4.98 6.09 -3.99
N MET A 101 -6.00 5.33 -4.37
CA MET A 101 -5.87 4.16 -5.22
C MET A 101 -6.58 4.43 -6.54
N THR A 102 -5.85 4.25 -7.64
CA THR A 102 -6.43 4.21 -8.98
C THR A 102 -6.40 2.77 -9.46
N PHE A 103 -7.45 2.33 -10.14
CA PHE A 103 -7.51 0.99 -10.69
C PHE A 103 -7.97 1.01 -12.14
N GLU A 104 -7.37 0.16 -12.95
CA GLU A 104 -7.85 -0.09 -14.30
C GLU A 104 -9.15 -0.89 -14.24
N VAL A 105 -10.25 -0.32 -14.74
CA VAL A 105 -11.62 -0.88 -14.61
C VAL A 105 -11.68 -2.35 -15.03
N GLY A 106 -11.05 -2.69 -16.17
CA GLY A 106 -11.01 -4.07 -16.66
C GLY A 106 -10.17 -5.03 -15.81
N ALA A 107 -9.28 -4.52 -14.97
CA ALA A 107 -8.44 -5.32 -14.07
C ALA A 107 -9.13 -5.61 -12.72
N ILE A 108 -10.10 -4.78 -12.31
CA ILE A 108 -10.77 -4.86 -11.01
C ILE A 108 -12.30 -5.07 -11.08
N ALA A 109 -12.85 -5.45 -12.24
CA ALA A 109 -14.29 -5.68 -12.40
C ALA A 109 -14.92 -6.54 -11.27
N PRO A 110 -14.28 -7.62 -10.76
CA PRO A 110 -14.81 -8.35 -9.62
C PRO A 110 -14.87 -7.53 -8.30
N LEU A 111 -13.93 -6.62 -8.05
CA LEU A 111 -13.96 -5.74 -6.87
C LEU A 111 -15.04 -4.66 -6.98
N LEU A 112 -15.36 -4.21 -8.19
CA LEU A 112 -16.46 -3.26 -8.41
C LEU A 112 -17.81 -3.89 -8.05
N LEU A 113 -17.98 -5.18 -8.31
CA LEU A 113 -19.14 -5.95 -7.85
C LEU A 113 -19.19 -6.08 -6.31
N LEU A 114 -18.05 -5.93 -5.64
CA LEU A 114 -17.90 -6.02 -4.17
C LEU A 114 -17.64 -4.65 -3.52
N ARG A 115 -18.02 -3.54 -4.17
CA ARG A 115 -17.64 -2.16 -3.80
C ARG A 115 -17.83 -1.86 -2.31
N ALA A 116 -19.01 -2.13 -1.75
CA ALA A 116 -19.31 -1.86 -0.34
C ALA A 116 -18.46 -2.70 0.65
N ARG A 117 -17.98 -3.87 0.23
CA ARG A 117 -17.08 -4.69 1.05
C ARG A 117 -15.64 -4.20 0.92
N THR A 118 -15.21 -3.85 -0.28
CA THR A 118 -13.91 -3.24 -0.56
C THR A 118 -13.72 -1.92 0.22
N GLU A 119 -14.76 -1.09 0.26
CA GLU A 119 -14.76 0.19 0.99
C GLU A 119 -14.64 -0.03 2.50
N ARG A 120 -15.38 -0.99 3.07
CA ARG A 120 -15.27 -1.35 4.50
C ARG A 120 -13.89 -1.87 4.88
N GLU A 121 -13.29 -2.73 4.04
CA GLU A 121 -11.93 -3.23 4.27
C GLU A 121 -10.90 -2.09 4.21
N PHE A 122 -11.10 -1.13 3.30
CA PHE A 122 -10.23 0.02 3.17
C PHE A 122 -10.29 0.95 4.40
N VAL A 123 -11.49 1.32 4.84
CA VAL A 123 -11.69 2.12 6.07
C VAL A 123 -11.06 1.43 7.28
N THR A 124 -11.31 0.12 7.43
CA THR A 124 -10.71 -0.69 8.49
C THR A 124 -9.18 -0.65 8.45
N SER A 125 -8.59 -0.72 7.25
CA SER A 125 -7.14 -0.67 7.06
C SER A 125 -6.54 0.70 7.42
N LEU A 126 -7.23 1.79 7.11
CA LEU A 126 -6.79 3.14 7.49
C LEU A 126 -6.86 3.37 9.01
N ASN A 127 -7.93 2.90 9.67
CA ASN A 127 -8.03 2.96 11.13
C ASN A 127 -6.89 2.18 11.78
N ARG A 128 -6.59 0.97 11.28
CA ARG A 128 -5.49 0.16 11.78
C ARG A 128 -4.12 0.80 11.53
N LEU A 129 -3.94 1.50 10.41
CA LEU A 129 -2.72 2.27 10.14
C LEU A 129 -2.53 3.38 11.20
N ARG A 130 -3.59 4.11 11.53
CA ARG A 130 -3.55 5.12 12.60
C ARG A 130 -3.12 4.48 13.92
N ASP A 131 -3.82 3.42 14.35
CA ASP A 131 -3.57 2.77 15.64
C ASP A 131 -2.11 2.26 15.72
N VAL A 132 -1.61 1.63 14.65
CA VAL A 132 -0.22 1.14 14.58
C VAL A 132 0.81 2.28 14.61
N LEU A 133 0.52 3.40 13.96
CA LEU A 133 1.41 4.57 13.98
C LEU A 133 1.42 5.25 15.36
N GLU A 134 0.28 5.31 16.05
CA GLU A 134 0.17 5.83 17.41
C GLU A 134 0.95 4.96 18.40
N GLU A 135 0.79 3.63 18.34
CA GLU A 135 1.57 2.69 19.15
C GLU A 135 3.09 2.80 18.89
N THR A 136 3.48 2.91 17.63
CA THR A 136 4.90 3.01 17.26
C THR A 136 5.48 4.37 17.67
N GLY A 137 4.67 5.43 17.66
CA GLY A 137 5.03 6.76 18.14
C GLY A 137 5.23 6.80 19.66
N GLN A 138 4.30 6.21 20.42
CA GLN A 138 4.37 6.14 21.88
C GLN A 138 5.58 5.33 22.40
N ARG A 139 5.99 4.28 21.69
CA ARG A 139 7.20 3.50 22.03
C ARG A 139 8.51 4.28 21.89
N LYS A 140 8.53 5.40 21.16
CA LYS A 140 9.74 6.22 21.01
C LYS A 140 9.86 7.31 22.09
N THR A 141 8.80 7.54 22.87
CA THR A 141 8.74 8.57 23.91
C THR A 141 8.89 8.01 25.32
N ARG A 142 9.12 6.69 25.46
CA ARG A 142 9.52 6.01 26.70
C ARG A 142 10.99 5.63 26.62
#